data_AF-A0A2H3B2R2-F1
#
_entry.id   AF-A0A2H3B2R2-F1
#
_cell.length_a   1.000
_cell.length_b   1.000
_cell.length_c   1.000
_cell.angle_alpha   90.00
_cell.angle_beta   90.00
_cell.angle_gamma   90.00
#
_symmetry.space_group_name_H-M   'P 1'
#
loop_
_entity.id
_entity.type
_entity.pdbx_description
1 polymer ?
#
loop_
_entity_poly.entity_id
_entity_poly.type
_entity_poly.pdbx_seq_one_letter_code
_entity_poly.pdbx_strand_id
1 'polypeptide(L)'
;ITLSTSEKYVGVTFQAKNTAPFEEHYKTRAQAARYSGHCIMGLQDKTGRLTPAQIKLLYNARVDCYLTHACELMPDAVDTNVKPLMDVQKKFWRRVLRLGKKSMLIPLHSETGIIPLRPRRFLILLGYLKYLLSKDCDKYARAALESSRSLAMTGKSSWFKDVNVAGSRLKFDLEPISLEVTDPEKIEEYRKVVQRSMEEWVLTEVSKSDKLYLLHGRKEPRKGKAPVAVALKMRNYLNVTTPKHRDAMVSIALSTHNLAVERLRWIRPAIDRENRLCRMCMTHVETPEHVLFRCVGNENGDELPVTADDRSEEAKVMEKMHDLRADFWHDLARVTPHITLPVDSHDDTALLKCLLADRPSIEVTAKYCYRALKNVYKLPMYRPL
;
A
#
# COMPACT_ATOMS: atom_id res chain seq x y z
N ILE A 1 -16.99 22.08 -44.30
CA ILE A 1 -16.73 21.68 -42.89
C ILE A 1 -15.29 21.18 -42.82
N THR A 2 -14.39 21.96 -42.23
CA THR A 2 -13.01 21.53 -41.96
C THR A 2 -13.04 20.67 -40.69
N LEU A 3 -12.83 19.37 -40.84
CA LEU A 3 -12.75 18.46 -39.70
C LEU A 3 -11.38 18.64 -39.03
N SER A 4 -11.40 19.23 -37.83
CA SER A 4 -10.22 19.31 -36.98
C SER A 4 -9.79 17.91 -36.52
N THR A 5 -8.48 17.67 -36.50
CA THR A 5 -7.91 16.35 -36.19
C THR A 5 -7.70 16.14 -34.69
N SER A 6 -7.76 17.21 -33.90
CA SER A 6 -7.68 17.21 -32.45
C SER A 6 -8.52 18.36 -31.89
N GLU A 7 -9.44 18.06 -30.97
CA GLU A 7 -10.30 19.07 -30.34
C GLU A 7 -10.26 18.96 -28.82
N LYS A 8 -10.39 20.10 -28.13
CA LYS A 8 -10.47 20.14 -26.66
C LYS A 8 -11.90 20.46 -26.24
N TYR A 9 -12.51 19.54 -25.51
CA TYR A 9 -13.83 19.75 -24.91
C TYR A 9 -13.75 19.51 -23.40
N VAL A 10 -14.10 20.54 -22.61
CA VAL A 10 -14.06 20.51 -21.13
C VAL A 10 -12.70 20.02 -20.59
N GLY A 11 -11.60 20.45 -21.24
CA GLY A 11 -10.24 20.08 -20.84
C GLY A 11 -9.84 18.64 -21.18
N VAL A 12 -10.66 17.90 -21.94
CA VAL A 12 -10.35 16.59 -22.52
C VAL A 12 -9.96 16.77 -23.98
N THR A 13 -8.83 16.19 -24.37
CA THR A 13 -8.38 16.22 -25.76
C THR A 13 -8.88 14.98 -26.49
N PHE A 14 -9.62 15.19 -27.58
CA PHE A 14 -10.11 14.16 -28.49
C PHE A 14 -9.26 14.16 -29.74
N GLN A 15 -8.81 13.00 -30.20
CA GLN A 15 -8.06 12.87 -31.45
C GLN A 15 -8.79 11.94 -32.43
N ALA A 16 -9.03 12.44 -33.65
CA ALA A 16 -9.76 11.69 -34.67
C ALA A 16 -8.86 10.69 -35.44
N LYS A 17 -7.54 10.91 -35.45
CA LYS A 17 -6.58 10.14 -36.26
C LYS A 17 -6.02 8.88 -35.60
N ASN A 18 -6.30 8.65 -34.31
CA ASN A 18 -5.80 7.49 -33.59
C ASN A 18 -6.92 6.49 -33.31
N THR A 19 -6.60 5.20 -33.41
CA THR A 19 -7.46 4.09 -32.92
C THR A 19 -7.74 4.19 -31.41
N ALA A 20 -6.98 5.02 -30.69
CA ALA A 20 -7.15 5.36 -29.28
C ALA A 20 -7.36 6.89 -29.10
N PRO A 21 -8.61 7.40 -29.12
CA PRO A 21 -8.90 8.83 -29.14
C PRO A 21 -8.44 9.60 -27.89
N PHE A 22 -8.15 8.89 -26.80
CA PHE A 22 -7.80 9.46 -25.49
C PHE A 22 -6.34 9.25 -25.07
N GLU A 23 -5.53 8.52 -25.84
CA GLU A 23 -4.18 8.11 -25.43
C GLU A 23 -3.31 9.30 -25.00
N GLU A 24 -3.31 10.37 -25.79
CA GLU A 24 -2.52 11.58 -25.51
C GLU A 24 -2.98 12.28 -24.22
N HIS A 25 -4.28 12.26 -23.95
CA HIS A 25 -4.82 12.82 -22.71
C HIS A 25 -4.33 12.03 -21.48
N TYR A 26 -4.33 10.69 -21.54
CA TYR A 26 -3.76 9.86 -20.47
C TYR A 26 -2.28 10.20 -20.21
N LYS A 27 -1.47 10.33 -21.27
CA LYS A 27 -0.04 10.69 -21.17
C LYS A 27 0.16 12.06 -20.53
N THR A 28 -0.54 13.08 -21.03
CA THR A 28 -0.47 14.45 -20.53
C THR A 28 -0.86 14.52 -19.05
N ARG A 29 -1.95 13.84 -18.65
CA ARG A 29 -2.39 13.81 -17.25
C ARG A 29 -1.43 13.04 -16.35
N ALA A 30 -0.85 11.94 -16.82
CA ALA A 30 0.19 11.23 -16.09
C ALA A 30 1.44 12.11 -15.85
N GLN A 31 1.84 12.91 -16.84
CA GLN A 31 2.96 13.84 -16.71
C GLN A 31 2.66 14.96 -15.70
N ALA A 32 1.47 15.57 -15.78
CA ALA A 32 1.05 16.61 -14.82
C ALA A 32 0.96 16.08 -13.38
N ALA A 33 0.38 14.88 -13.20
CA ALA A 33 0.31 14.20 -11.91
C ALA A 33 1.72 13.91 -11.35
N ARG A 34 2.64 13.44 -12.20
CA ARG A 34 4.03 13.17 -11.82
C ARG A 34 4.76 14.44 -11.40
N TYR A 35 4.61 15.52 -12.17
CA TYR A 35 5.20 16.81 -11.86
C TYR A 35 4.71 17.34 -10.51
N SER A 36 3.40 17.33 -10.28
CA SER A 36 2.83 17.74 -9.00
C SER A 36 3.30 16.85 -7.84
N GLY A 37 3.43 15.54 -8.08
CA GLY A 37 4.03 14.63 -7.12
C GLY A 37 5.49 14.98 -6.79
N HIS A 38 6.29 15.37 -7.78
CA HIS A 38 7.66 15.83 -7.56
C HIS A 38 7.69 17.15 -6.76
N CYS A 39 6.80 18.10 -7.03
CA CYS A 39 6.71 19.34 -6.26
C CYS A 39 6.40 19.07 -4.77
N ILE A 40 5.50 18.13 -4.47
CA ILE A 40 5.20 17.73 -3.09
C ILE A 40 6.46 17.15 -2.41
N MET A 41 7.22 16.32 -3.12
CA MET A 41 8.43 15.73 -2.58
C MET A 41 9.53 16.79 -2.39
N GLY A 42 9.69 17.72 -3.32
CA GLY A 42 10.65 18.83 -3.21
C GLY A 42 10.29 19.84 -2.12
N LEU A 43 9.01 19.96 -1.74
CA LEU A 43 8.60 20.77 -0.58
C LEU A 43 9.26 20.28 0.71
N GLN A 44 9.51 18.97 0.83
CA GLN A 44 10.11 18.37 2.02
C GLN A 44 11.56 18.83 2.25
N ASP A 45 12.24 19.30 1.19
CA ASP A 45 13.59 19.87 1.30
C ASP A 45 13.57 21.21 2.04
N LYS A 46 12.42 21.92 2.04
CA LYS A 46 12.24 23.22 2.70
C LYS A 46 11.53 23.12 4.06
N THR A 47 10.53 22.24 4.17
CA THR A 47 9.68 22.14 5.38
C THR A 47 10.07 20.99 6.30
N GLY A 48 11.07 20.20 5.92
CA GLY A 48 11.37 18.94 6.57
C GLY A 48 10.42 17.82 6.15
N ARG A 49 10.65 16.63 6.70
CA ARG A 49 9.95 15.43 6.23
C ARG A 49 8.53 15.32 6.78
N LEU A 50 7.58 15.68 5.92
CA LEU A 50 6.14 15.50 6.15
C LEU A 50 5.75 14.07 6.58
N THR A 51 4.68 13.97 7.37
CA THR A 51 4.06 12.69 7.74
C THR A 51 3.26 12.12 6.56
N PRO A 52 3.09 10.78 6.47
CA PRO A 52 2.22 10.15 5.48
C PRO A 52 0.79 10.71 5.45
N ALA A 53 0.25 11.14 6.60
CA ALA A 53 -1.07 11.78 6.67
C ALA A 53 -1.09 13.14 5.95
N GLN A 54 -0.10 14.00 6.21
CA GLN A 54 0.06 15.28 5.50
C GLN A 54 0.29 15.06 3.99
N ILE A 55 1.11 14.07 3.64
CA ILE A 55 1.35 13.73 2.23
C ILE A 55 0.08 13.20 1.56
N LYS A 56 -0.75 12.42 2.28
CA LYS A 56 -2.05 11.96 1.77
C LYS A 56 -2.97 13.11 1.41
N LEU A 57 -3.02 14.13 2.27
CA LEU A 57 -3.80 15.35 2.01
C LEU A 57 -3.33 16.03 0.71
N LEU A 58 -2.02 16.25 0.57
CA LEU A 58 -1.44 16.87 -0.63
C LEU A 58 -1.63 16.01 -1.88
N TYR A 59 -1.48 14.69 -1.76
CA TYR A 59 -1.73 13.74 -2.84
C TYR A 59 -3.17 13.84 -3.34
N ASN A 60 -4.15 13.79 -2.44
CA ASN A 60 -5.56 13.90 -2.78
C ASN A 60 -5.88 15.25 -3.46
N ALA A 61 -5.27 16.34 -3.00
CA ALA A 61 -5.54 17.67 -3.54
C ALA A 61 -4.85 17.95 -4.89
N ARG A 62 -3.63 17.44 -5.10
CA ARG A 62 -2.74 17.90 -6.20
C ARG A 62 -2.32 16.82 -7.19
N VAL A 63 -2.39 15.55 -6.81
CA VAL A 63 -2.00 14.43 -7.68
C VAL A 63 -3.23 13.69 -8.16
N ASP A 64 -4.12 13.33 -7.23
CA ASP A 64 -5.29 12.52 -7.51
C ASP A 64 -6.24 13.18 -8.52
N CYS A 65 -6.42 14.50 -8.43
CA CYS A 65 -7.23 15.28 -9.37
C CYS A 65 -6.80 15.10 -10.84
N TYR A 66 -5.50 14.94 -11.12
CA TYR A 66 -5.02 14.62 -12.46
C TYR A 66 -5.25 13.15 -12.82
N LEU A 67 -5.11 12.24 -11.85
CA LEU A 67 -5.27 10.80 -12.07
C LEU A 67 -6.72 10.39 -12.30
N THR A 68 -7.69 11.13 -11.75
CA THR A 68 -9.13 10.89 -11.93
C THR A 68 -9.76 11.81 -12.98
N HIS A 69 -9.00 12.72 -13.58
CA HIS A 69 -9.54 13.67 -14.55
C HIS A 69 -10.23 12.96 -15.73
N ALA A 70 -11.50 13.32 -15.96
CA ALA A 70 -12.35 12.83 -17.04
C ALA A 70 -12.55 11.31 -17.10
N CYS A 71 -12.29 10.58 -16.01
CA CYS A 71 -12.48 9.14 -15.96
C CYS A 71 -13.92 8.70 -16.20
N GLU A 72 -14.87 9.60 -15.95
CA GLU A 72 -16.29 9.46 -16.24
C GLU A 72 -16.61 9.44 -17.75
N LEU A 73 -15.80 10.08 -18.58
CA LEU A 73 -15.96 10.11 -20.03
C LEU A 73 -15.10 9.03 -20.73
N MET A 74 -14.03 8.61 -20.07
CA MET A 74 -13.03 7.70 -20.63
C MET A 74 -12.93 6.45 -19.75
N PRO A 75 -13.84 5.48 -19.88
CA PRO A 75 -13.73 4.21 -19.17
C PRO A 75 -12.36 3.58 -19.41
N ASP A 76 -11.82 2.93 -18.37
CA ASP A 76 -10.50 2.31 -18.38
C ASP A 76 -10.49 0.97 -19.18
N ALA A 77 -11.04 0.98 -20.39
CA ALA A 77 -11.20 -0.18 -21.26
C ALA A 77 -9.93 -0.59 -22.01
N VAL A 78 -8.85 0.20 -21.93
CA VAL A 78 -7.57 -0.07 -22.62
C VAL A 78 -6.40 0.04 -21.62
N ASP A 79 -5.76 -1.09 -21.36
CA ASP A 79 -4.73 -1.23 -20.31
C ASP A 79 -3.49 -0.37 -20.54
N THR A 80 -3.05 -0.25 -21.80
CA THR A 80 -1.88 0.55 -22.19
C THR A 80 -2.06 2.03 -21.85
N ASN A 81 -3.28 2.55 -21.96
CA ASN A 81 -3.60 3.95 -21.70
C ASN A 81 -3.60 4.27 -20.19
N VAL A 82 -4.09 3.36 -19.36
CA VAL A 82 -4.26 3.59 -17.91
C VAL A 82 -2.95 3.34 -17.14
N LYS A 83 -2.08 2.47 -17.66
CA LYS A 83 -0.82 2.06 -17.02
C LYS A 83 0.09 3.24 -16.60
N PRO A 84 0.31 4.29 -17.42
CA PRO A 84 1.06 5.48 -17.00
C PRO A 84 0.50 6.17 -15.76
N LEU A 85 -0.83 6.26 -15.61
CA LEU A 85 -1.46 6.86 -14.44
C LEU A 85 -1.26 6.00 -13.18
N MET A 86 -1.47 4.69 -13.31
CA MET A 86 -1.24 3.73 -12.22
C MET A 86 0.21 3.76 -11.75
N ASP A 87 1.15 3.90 -12.69
CA ASP A 87 2.58 4.01 -12.38
C ASP A 87 2.92 5.27 -11.56
N VAL A 88 2.21 6.38 -11.78
CA VAL A 88 2.37 7.59 -10.95
C VAL A 88 1.93 7.32 -9.52
N GLN A 89 0.71 6.80 -9.29
CA GLN A 89 0.24 6.47 -7.94
C GLN A 89 1.20 5.50 -7.23
N LYS A 90 1.59 4.42 -7.93
CA LYS A 90 2.52 3.41 -7.43
C LYS A 90 3.87 4.01 -7.02
N LYS A 91 4.50 4.78 -7.90
CA LYS A 91 5.83 5.38 -7.63
C LYS A 91 5.76 6.40 -6.51
N PHE A 92 4.71 7.22 -6.47
CA PHE A 92 4.49 8.22 -5.44
C PHE A 92 4.43 7.56 -4.05
N TRP A 93 3.53 6.60 -3.85
CA TRP A 93 3.34 5.97 -2.54
C TRP A 93 4.50 5.05 -2.12
N ARG A 94 5.19 4.43 -3.08
CA ARG A 94 6.46 3.74 -2.78
C ARG A 94 7.51 4.69 -2.21
N ARG A 95 7.64 5.90 -2.77
CA ARG A 95 8.58 6.91 -2.26
C ARG A 95 8.19 7.36 -0.85
N VAL A 96 6.91 7.59 -0.59
CA VAL A 96 6.40 7.98 0.74
C VAL A 96 6.73 6.93 1.80
N LEU A 97 6.49 5.66 1.51
CA LEU A 97 6.72 4.53 2.41
C LEU A 97 8.14 3.94 2.34
N ARG A 98 9.05 4.55 1.55
CA ARG A 98 10.43 4.08 1.30
C ARG A 98 10.52 2.61 0.85
N LEU A 99 9.56 2.18 0.03
CA LEU A 99 9.52 0.83 -0.50
C LEU A 99 10.36 0.68 -1.77
N GLY A 100 11.05 -0.45 -1.87
CA GLY A 100 11.86 -0.80 -3.03
C GLY A 100 11.02 -1.15 -4.26
N LYS A 101 11.67 -1.22 -5.43
CA LYS A 101 11.01 -1.58 -6.70
C LYS A 101 10.36 -2.97 -6.68
N LYS A 102 10.95 -3.90 -5.91
CA LYS A 102 10.52 -5.30 -5.74
C LYS A 102 9.54 -5.52 -4.56
N SER A 103 9.20 -4.48 -3.80
CA SER A 103 8.25 -4.58 -2.70
C SER A 103 6.83 -4.78 -3.21
N MET A 104 6.03 -5.51 -2.43
CA MET A 104 4.61 -5.72 -2.70
C MET A 104 3.83 -4.41 -2.80
N LEU A 105 2.81 -4.40 -3.65
CA LEU A 105 2.01 -3.21 -3.94
C LEU A 105 0.80 -3.06 -3.03
N ILE A 106 0.20 -4.18 -2.61
CA ILE A 106 -1.02 -4.19 -1.81
C ILE A 106 -0.88 -3.38 -0.51
N PRO A 107 0.28 -3.43 0.21
CA PRO A 107 0.51 -2.57 1.35
C PRO A 107 0.39 -1.06 1.09
N LEU A 108 0.62 -0.60 -0.15
CA LEU A 108 0.41 0.81 -0.49
C LEU A 108 -1.05 1.21 -0.23
N HIS A 109 -1.99 0.31 -0.48
CA HIS A 109 -3.41 0.55 -0.34
C HIS A 109 -3.86 0.26 1.09
N SER A 110 -3.50 -0.92 1.62
CA SER A 110 -3.98 -1.36 2.93
C SER A 110 -3.48 -0.49 4.08
N GLU A 111 -2.26 0.05 3.96
CA GLU A 111 -1.63 0.80 5.05
C GLU A 111 -1.87 2.31 4.98
N THR A 112 -2.05 2.87 3.78
CA THR A 112 -2.27 4.32 3.61
C THR A 112 -3.76 4.67 3.48
N GLY A 113 -4.60 3.67 3.20
CA GLY A 113 -6.00 3.85 2.87
C GLY A 113 -6.22 4.60 1.55
N ILE A 114 -5.31 4.45 0.59
CA ILE A 114 -5.46 4.98 -0.78
C ILE A 114 -6.10 3.92 -1.65
N ILE A 115 -7.21 4.28 -2.29
CA ILE A 115 -7.93 3.41 -3.21
C ILE A 115 -7.02 3.15 -4.44
N PRO A 116 -6.86 1.88 -4.86
CA PRO A 116 -6.20 1.55 -6.12
C PRO A 116 -6.85 2.31 -7.29
N LEU A 117 -6.03 2.84 -8.19
CA LEU A 117 -6.50 3.84 -9.16
C LEU A 117 -7.65 3.35 -10.05
N ARG A 118 -7.60 2.11 -10.55
CA ARG A 118 -8.66 1.56 -11.42
C ARG A 118 -10.03 1.50 -10.71
N PRO A 119 -10.17 0.83 -9.54
CA PRO A 119 -11.40 0.90 -8.75
C PRO A 119 -11.84 2.34 -8.45
N ARG A 120 -10.92 3.25 -8.12
CA ARG A 120 -11.25 4.66 -7.85
C ARG A 120 -11.90 5.35 -9.06
N ARG A 121 -11.28 5.22 -10.24
CA ARG A 121 -11.79 5.78 -11.50
C ARG A 121 -13.12 5.15 -11.89
N PHE A 122 -13.25 3.83 -11.70
CA PHE A 122 -14.49 3.12 -11.96
C PHE A 122 -15.65 3.55 -11.05
N LEU A 123 -15.40 3.77 -9.75
CA LEU A 123 -16.42 4.28 -8.81
C LEU A 123 -16.92 5.70 -9.16
N ILE A 124 -16.06 6.53 -9.75
CA ILE A 124 -16.43 7.87 -10.27
C ILE A 124 -17.26 7.71 -11.55
N LEU A 125 -16.80 6.86 -12.48
CA LEU A 125 -17.52 6.52 -13.70
C LEU A 125 -18.96 6.02 -13.42
N LEU A 126 -19.13 5.14 -12.44
CA LEU A 126 -20.45 4.67 -12.01
C LEU A 126 -21.30 5.77 -11.39
N GLY A 127 -20.69 6.72 -10.67
CA GLY A 127 -21.40 7.90 -10.18
C GLY A 127 -21.94 8.77 -11.32
N TYR A 128 -21.17 8.88 -12.41
CA TYR A 128 -21.62 9.57 -13.62
C TYR A 128 -22.71 8.78 -14.35
N LEU A 129 -22.61 7.45 -14.44
CA LEU A 129 -23.69 6.62 -14.99
C LEU A 129 -24.99 6.78 -14.21
N LYS A 130 -24.94 6.80 -12.87
CA LYS A 130 -26.10 7.10 -12.01
C LYS A 130 -26.70 8.47 -12.37
N TYR A 131 -25.84 9.49 -12.50
CA TYR A 131 -26.28 10.82 -12.90
C TYR A 131 -26.94 10.84 -14.29
N LEU A 132 -26.40 10.12 -15.27
CA LEU A 132 -26.98 10.04 -16.61
C LEU A 132 -28.36 9.39 -16.59
N LEU A 133 -28.55 8.35 -15.77
CA LEU A 133 -29.84 7.67 -15.62
C LEU A 133 -30.89 8.52 -14.91
N SER A 134 -30.47 9.40 -14.01
CA SER A 134 -31.37 10.29 -13.27
C SER A 134 -31.84 11.50 -14.08
N LYS A 135 -31.49 11.61 -15.37
CA LYS A 135 -31.92 12.71 -16.23
C LYS A 135 -33.10 12.33 -17.09
N ASP A 136 -33.95 13.33 -17.35
CA ASP A 136 -35.06 13.22 -18.27
C ASP A 136 -34.57 12.80 -19.67
N CYS A 137 -35.41 12.05 -20.39
CA CYS A 137 -35.13 11.53 -21.73
C CYS A 137 -34.75 12.62 -22.74
N ASP A 138 -35.29 13.82 -22.57
CA ASP A 138 -35.14 14.93 -23.52
C ASP A 138 -33.79 15.64 -23.38
N LYS A 139 -33.00 15.29 -22.35
CA LYS A 139 -31.65 15.85 -22.16
C LYS A 139 -30.65 15.09 -23.03
N TYR A 140 -29.82 15.85 -23.75
CA TYR A 140 -28.76 15.30 -24.62
C TYR A 140 -27.88 14.24 -23.94
N ALA A 141 -27.59 14.40 -22.65
CA ALA A 141 -26.80 13.42 -21.89
C ALA A 141 -27.50 12.05 -21.77
N ARG A 142 -28.81 12.04 -21.53
CA ARG A 142 -29.62 10.81 -21.47
C ARG A 142 -29.76 10.19 -22.86
N ALA A 143 -30.02 11.02 -23.88
CA ALA A 143 -30.09 10.56 -25.27
C ALA A 143 -28.75 9.94 -25.75
N ALA A 144 -27.61 10.52 -25.38
CA ALA A 144 -26.29 9.97 -25.68
C ALA A 144 -26.05 8.61 -25.00
N LEU A 145 -26.50 8.44 -23.76
CA LEU A 145 -26.45 7.15 -23.06
C LEU A 145 -27.30 6.09 -23.78
N GLU A 146 -28.52 6.41 -24.16
CA GLU A 146 -29.39 5.47 -24.88
C GLU A 146 -28.86 5.10 -26.26
N SER A 147 -28.28 6.07 -26.99
CA SER A 147 -27.55 5.79 -28.23
C SER A 147 -26.36 4.85 -28.02
N SER A 148 -25.58 5.09 -26.96
CA SER A 148 -24.45 4.23 -26.57
C SER A 148 -24.89 2.80 -26.21
N ARG A 149 -26.06 2.63 -25.59
CA ARG A 149 -26.67 1.32 -25.30
C ARG A 149 -27.13 0.61 -26.56
N SER A 150 -27.81 1.30 -27.46
CA SER A 150 -28.23 0.74 -28.75
C SER A 150 -27.04 0.24 -29.57
N LEU A 151 -25.95 0.99 -29.58
CA LEU A 151 -24.70 0.54 -30.20
C LEU A 151 -24.11 -0.70 -29.50
N ALA A 152 -24.17 -0.77 -28.17
CA ALA A 152 -23.71 -1.94 -27.43
C ALA A 152 -24.57 -3.19 -27.73
N MET A 153 -25.89 -3.05 -27.80
CA MET A 153 -26.82 -4.14 -28.15
C MET A 153 -26.56 -4.69 -29.56
N THR A 154 -26.18 -3.82 -30.49
CA THR A 154 -25.78 -4.22 -31.85
C THR A 154 -24.32 -4.71 -31.96
N GLY A 155 -23.63 -4.89 -30.83
CA GLY A 155 -22.26 -5.40 -30.76
C GLY A 155 -21.16 -4.40 -31.11
N LYS A 156 -21.52 -3.15 -31.47
CA LYS A 156 -20.58 -2.10 -31.88
C LYS A 156 -19.83 -1.52 -30.67
N SER A 157 -18.71 -0.84 -30.94
CA SER A 157 -17.98 -0.09 -29.92
C SER A 157 -18.81 1.09 -29.41
N SER A 158 -18.94 1.22 -28.10
CA SER A 158 -19.66 2.32 -27.47
C SER A 158 -19.12 2.59 -26.07
N TRP A 159 -19.42 3.77 -25.53
CA TRP A 159 -19.04 4.12 -24.16
C TRP A 159 -19.60 3.11 -23.14
N PHE A 160 -20.82 2.60 -23.32
CA PHE A 160 -21.42 1.65 -22.38
C PHE A 160 -20.72 0.28 -22.44
N LYS A 161 -20.33 -0.16 -23.64
CA LYS A 161 -19.50 -1.37 -23.80
C LYS A 161 -18.15 -1.20 -23.08
N ASP A 162 -17.53 -0.02 -23.22
CA ASP A 162 -16.27 0.29 -22.56
C ASP A 162 -16.40 0.35 -21.02
N VAL A 163 -17.55 0.77 -20.47
CA VAL A 163 -17.84 0.69 -19.03
C VAL A 163 -17.77 -0.76 -18.55
N ASN A 164 -18.43 -1.69 -19.25
CA ASN A 164 -18.40 -3.11 -18.88
C ASN A 164 -17.01 -3.73 -19.04
N VAL A 165 -16.27 -3.37 -20.10
CA VAL A 165 -14.87 -3.80 -20.28
C VAL A 165 -13.96 -3.22 -19.20
N ALA A 166 -14.18 -1.98 -18.74
CA ALA A 166 -13.42 -1.40 -17.64
C ALA A 166 -13.69 -2.15 -16.33
N GLY A 167 -14.94 -2.55 -16.07
CA GLY A 167 -15.32 -3.38 -14.94
C GLY A 167 -14.64 -4.75 -14.96
N SER A 168 -14.63 -5.43 -16.11
CA SER A 168 -13.99 -6.74 -16.26
C SER A 168 -12.45 -6.72 -16.16
N ARG A 169 -11.83 -5.53 -16.23
CA ARG A 169 -10.37 -5.33 -16.10
C ARG A 169 -9.91 -5.02 -14.67
N LEU A 170 -10.83 -5.01 -13.72
CA LEU A 170 -10.49 -4.95 -12.30
C LEU A 170 -9.80 -6.24 -11.85
N LYS A 171 -9.23 -6.22 -10.64
CA LYS A 171 -8.48 -7.36 -10.07
C LYS A 171 -9.36 -8.35 -9.31
N PHE A 172 -10.66 -8.14 -9.38
CA PHE A 172 -11.71 -8.94 -8.77
C PHE A 172 -12.86 -9.03 -9.76
N ASP A 173 -13.59 -10.13 -9.71
CA ASP A 173 -14.65 -10.41 -10.65
C ASP A 173 -15.89 -9.58 -10.33
N LEU A 174 -16.55 -9.13 -11.38
CA LEU A 174 -17.80 -8.39 -11.32
C LEU A 174 -18.71 -8.87 -12.44
N GLU A 175 -20.00 -8.95 -12.15
CA GLU A 175 -21.00 -9.16 -13.18
C GLU A 175 -21.11 -7.92 -14.07
N PRO A 176 -21.21 -8.08 -15.40
CA PRO A 176 -21.45 -6.95 -16.29
C PRO A 176 -22.74 -6.22 -15.94
N ILE A 177 -22.73 -4.90 -16.09
CA ILE A 177 -23.93 -4.08 -15.91
C ILE A 177 -24.88 -4.37 -17.06
N SER A 178 -26.13 -4.70 -16.73
CA SER A 178 -27.19 -4.93 -17.72
C SER A 178 -27.37 -3.71 -18.64
N LEU A 179 -27.50 -3.96 -19.94
CA LEU A 179 -27.76 -2.93 -20.95
C LEU A 179 -29.12 -2.24 -20.72
N GLU A 180 -30.05 -2.94 -20.08
CA GLU A 180 -31.42 -2.50 -19.81
C GLU A 180 -31.57 -1.75 -18.48
N VAL A 181 -30.47 -1.49 -17.75
CA VAL A 181 -30.57 -0.81 -16.46
C VAL A 181 -31.16 0.59 -16.61
N THR A 182 -32.32 0.85 -16.01
CA THR A 182 -32.98 2.17 -16.04
C THR A 182 -32.90 2.87 -14.70
N ASP A 183 -32.92 2.10 -13.62
CA ASP A 183 -32.95 2.61 -12.25
C ASP A 183 -31.56 3.10 -11.77
N PRO A 184 -31.42 4.39 -11.42
CA PRO A 184 -30.19 4.94 -10.84
C PRO A 184 -29.79 4.27 -9.51
N GLU A 185 -30.73 3.74 -8.72
CA GLU A 185 -30.42 3.13 -7.43
C GLU A 185 -29.74 1.76 -7.59
N LYS A 186 -30.08 0.98 -8.62
CA LYS A 186 -29.32 -0.23 -8.98
C LYS A 186 -27.83 0.05 -9.25
N ILE A 187 -27.51 1.20 -9.84
CA ILE A 187 -26.11 1.61 -10.03
C ILE A 187 -25.44 1.96 -8.70
N GLU A 188 -26.16 2.55 -7.76
CA GLU A 188 -25.63 2.82 -6.42
C GLU A 188 -25.38 1.53 -5.62
N GLU A 189 -26.26 0.55 -5.74
CA GLU A 189 -26.04 -0.79 -5.19
C GLU A 189 -24.82 -1.46 -5.81
N TYR A 190 -24.68 -1.39 -7.14
CA TYR A 190 -23.51 -1.89 -7.85
C TYR A 190 -22.21 -1.19 -7.39
N ARG A 191 -22.22 0.12 -7.15
CA ARG A 191 -21.07 0.86 -6.57
C ARG A 191 -20.67 0.32 -5.21
N LYS A 192 -21.63 -0.02 -4.35
CA LYS A 192 -21.36 -0.64 -3.04
C LYS A 192 -20.74 -2.03 -3.21
N VAL A 193 -21.20 -2.82 -4.19
CA VAL A 193 -20.60 -4.13 -4.53
C VAL A 193 -19.15 -3.97 -4.99
N VAL A 194 -18.87 -3.01 -5.88
CA VAL A 194 -17.49 -2.72 -6.32
C VAL A 194 -16.59 -2.34 -5.14
N GLN A 195 -17.08 -1.48 -4.24
CA GLN A 195 -16.31 -1.09 -3.07
C GLN A 195 -16.01 -2.30 -2.16
N ARG A 196 -17.01 -3.12 -1.87
CA ARG A 196 -16.86 -4.32 -1.03
C ARG A 196 -15.89 -5.31 -1.66
N SER A 197 -16.05 -5.62 -2.94
CA SER A 197 -15.21 -6.57 -3.68
C SER A 197 -13.76 -6.11 -3.73
N MET A 198 -13.53 -4.80 -3.87
CA MET A 198 -12.20 -4.21 -3.78
C MET A 198 -11.58 -4.37 -2.39
N GLU A 199 -12.35 -4.08 -1.33
CA GLU A 199 -11.88 -4.22 0.05
C GLU A 199 -11.54 -5.67 0.40
N GLU A 200 -12.39 -6.62 -0.02
CA GLU A 200 -12.17 -8.06 0.10
C GLU A 200 -10.93 -8.52 -0.68
N TRP A 201 -10.75 -8.05 -1.90
CA TRP A 201 -9.56 -8.32 -2.71
C TRP A 201 -8.28 -7.86 -2.00
N VAL A 202 -8.26 -6.63 -1.45
CA VAL A 202 -7.10 -6.11 -0.70
C VAL A 202 -6.81 -6.99 0.52
N LEU A 203 -7.82 -7.34 1.31
CA LEU A 203 -7.65 -8.18 2.51
C LEU A 203 -7.15 -9.59 2.15
N THR A 204 -7.68 -10.15 1.06
CA THR A 204 -7.29 -11.47 0.54
C THR A 204 -5.83 -11.46 0.11
N GLU A 205 -5.40 -10.46 -0.66
CA GLU A 205 -4.01 -10.36 -1.12
C GLU A 205 -3.02 -10.11 0.03
N VAL A 206 -3.42 -9.39 1.07
CA VAL A 206 -2.63 -9.29 2.30
C VAL A 206 -2.49 -10.67 2.94
N SER A 207 -3.59 -11.38 3.13
CA SER A 207 -3.64 -12.65 3.87
C SER A 207 -2.98 -13.82 3.14
N LYS A 208 -2.93 -13.79 1.80
CA LYS A 208 -2.25 -14.79 0.97
C LYS A 208 -0.73 -14.68 1.00
N SER A 209 -0.17 -13.58 1.49
CA SER A 209 1.25 -13.30 1.38
C SER A 209 2.02 -13.66 2.64
N ASP A 210 2.89 -14.65 2.58
CA ASP A 210 3.79 -15.02 3.69
C ASP A 210 4.65 -13.87 4.21
N LYS A 211 4.97 -12.88 3.36
CA LYS A 211 5.74 -11.69 3.76
C LYS A 211 4.97 -10.70 4.62
N LEU A 212 3.64 -10.74 4.57
CA LEU A 212 2.77 -9.77 5.22
C LEU A 212 2.09 -10.40 6.42
N TYR A 213 2.68 -11.45 7.00
CA TYR A 213 2.12 -12.19 8.12
C TYR A 213 1.81 -11.30 9.33
N LEU A 214 2.58 -10.22 9.55
CA LEU A 214 2.33 -9.18 10.57
C LEU A 214 1.09 -8.32 10.30
N LEU A 215 0.52 -8.39 9.10
CA LEU A 215 -0.71 -7.70 8.72
C LEU A 215 -1.94 -8.65 8.75
N HIS A 216 -1.73 -9.97 8.84
CA HIS A 216 -2.81 -10.96 8.78
C HIS A 216 -3.76 -10.85 9.97
N GLY A 217 -5.05 -10.97 9.69
CA GLY A 217 -6.11 -10.99 10.72
C GLY A 217 -6.31 -9.67 11.46
N ARG A 218 -5.71 -8.57 10.98
CA ARG A 218 -5.79 -7.26 11.66
C ARG A 218 -7.23 -6.77 11.74
N LYS A 219 -7.67 -6.46 12.95
CA LYS A 219 -8.95 -5.81 13.25
C LYS A 219 -8.71 -4.41 13.81
N GLU A 220 -9.55 -3.47 13.41
CA GLU A 220 -9.51 -2.10 13.90
C GLU A 220 -10.61 -1.87 14.94
N PRO A 221 -10.31 -1.17 16.05
CA PRO A 221 -11.30 -0.88 17.07
C PRO A 221 -12.41 0.02 16.52
N ARG A 222 -13.65 -0.22 16.95
CA ARG A 222 -14.82 0.61 16.66
C ARG A 222 -15.51 1.00 17.97
N LYS A 223 -15.92 2.27 18.09
CA LYS A 223 -16.59 2.77 19.31
C LYS A 223 -17.89 1.98 19.53
N GLY A 224 -18.00 1.32 20.67
CA GLY A 224 -19.19 0.55 21.08
C GLY A 224 -19.52 -0.67 20.22
N LYS A 225 -18.59 -1.17 19.40
CA LYS A 225 -18.80 -2.33 18.52
C LYS A 225 -17.56 -3.23 18.51
N ALA A 226 -17.77 -4.50 18.15
CA ALA A 226 -16.68 -5.44 17.96
C ALA A 226 -15.66 -4.91 16.93
N PRO A 227 -14.35 -5.18 17.12
CA PRO A 227 -13.32 -4.84 16.15
C PRO A 227 -13.60 -5.50 14.79
N VAL A 228 -13.36 -4.77 13.69
CA VAL A 228 -13.65 -5.25 12.33
C VAL A 228 -12.42 -5.12 11.45
N ALA A 229 -12.24 -6.04 10.51
CA ALA A 229 -11.23 -5.91 9.48
C ALA A 229 -11.51 -4.66 8.63
N VAL A 230 -10.52 -3.80 8.48
CA VAL A 230 -10.61 -2.61 7.62
C VAL A 230 -9.53 -2.71 6.58
N ALA A 231 -9.93 -2.90 5.32
CA ALA A 231 -9.03 -3.09 4.20
C ALA A 231 -8.15 -1.86 3.97
N LEU A 232 -8.77 -0.69 3.85
CA LEU A 232 -8.11 0.56 3.47
C LEU A 232 -8.15 1.56 4.63
N LYS A 233 -7.04 1.69 5.39
CA LYS A 233 -6.94 2.66 6.49
C LYS A 233 -5.51 3.16 6.64
N MET A 234 -5.35 4.46 6.93
CA MET A 234 -4.05 4.99 7.37
C MET A 234 -3.71 4.41 8.74
N ARG A 235 -2.68 3.56 8.84
CA ARG A 235 -2.34 2.87 10.09
C ARG A 235 -1.61 3.76 11.09
N ASN A 236 -1.75 3.41 12.37
CA ASN A 236 -1.23 4.19 13.49
C ASN A 236 0.29 4.39 13.43
N TYR A 237 1.04 3.34 13.10
CA TYR A 237 2.49 3.42 12.98
C TYR A 237 2.99 4.36 11.85
N LEU A 238 2.13 4.73 10.90
CA LEU A 238 2.46 5.75 9.90
C LEU A 238 2.34 7.18 10.44
N ASN A 239 1.72 7.39 11.58
CA ASN A 239 1.62 8.69 12.24
C ASN A 239 2.74 8.97 13.24
N VAL A 240 3.67 8.01 13.44
CA VAL A 240 4.88 8.19 14.24
C VAL A 240 5.62 9.45 13.78
N THR A 241 5.90 10.33 14.74
CA THR A 241 6.38 11.69 14.49
C THR A 241 7.78 11.67 13.90
N THR A 242 8.69 10.92 14.53
CA THR A 242 10.09 10.83 14.08
C THR A 242 10.19 9.98 12.80
N PRO A 243 10.67 10.54 11.67
CA PRO A 243 10.66 9.82 10.40
C PRO A 243 11.49 8.53 10.39
N LYS A 244 12.62 8.49 11.10
CA LYS A 244 13.47 7.29 11.17
C LYS A 244 12.80 6.15 11.96
N HIS A 245 12.06 6.48 13.02
CA HIS A 245 11.30 5.52 13.82
C HIS A 245 10.14 4.95 13.00
N ARG A 246 9.42 5.82 12.30
CA ARG A 246 8.36 5.44 11.38
C ARG A 246 8.86 4.50 10.29
N ASP A 247 9.98 4.84 9.64
CA ASP A 247 10.57 4.00 8.58
C ASP A 247 10.94 2.60 9.09
N ALA A 248 11.46 2.49 10.31
CA ALA A 248 11.76 1.20 10.94
C ALA A 248 10.48 0.36 11.09
N MET A 249 9.40 0.96 11.60
CA MET A 249 8.10 0.29 11.73
C MET A 249 7.53 -0.14 10.38
N VAL A 250 7.58 0.74 9.37
CA VAL A 250 7.16 0.39 7.99
C VAL A 250 7.99 -0.79 7.47
N SER A 251 9.30 -0.78 7.72
CA SER A 251 10.19 -1.84 7.22
C SER A 251 9.91 -3.20 7.86
N ILE A 252 9.56 -3.22 9.16
CA ILE A 252 9.14 -4.41 9.88
C ILE A 252 7.79 -4.90 9.33
N ALA A 253 6.77 -4.04 9.36
CA ALA A 253 5.41 -4.40 8.98
C ALA A 253 5.30 -4.90 7.53
N LEU A 254 6.12 -4.34 6.62
CA LEU A 254 6.06 -4.62 5.18
C LEU A 254 7.17 -5.52 4.67
N SER A 255 7.95 -6.14 5.57
CA SER A 255 9.06 -7.05 5.23
C SER A 255 10.03 -6.44 4.23
N THR A 256 10.45 -5.18 4.48
CA THR A 256 11.50 -4.48 3.71
C THR A 256 12.76 -4.22 4.53
N HIS A 257 12.86 -4.79 5.73
CA HIS A 257 14.02 -4.73 6.61
C HIS A 257 15.22 -5.55 6.10
N ASN A 258 16.38 -5.38 6.74
CA ASN A 258 17.65 -6.03 6.36
C ASN A 258 18.00 -7.28 7.20
N LEU A 259 17.02 -7.85 7.90
CA LEU A 259 17.17 -9.13 8.59
C LEU A 259 17.26 -10.31 7.60
N ALA A 260 17.92 -11.39 8.02
CA ALA A 260 18.28 -12.55 7.21
C ALA A 260 17.04 -13.25 6.63
N VAL A 261 15.94 -13.32 7.39
CA VAL A 261 14.67 -13.93 6.93
C VAL A 261 14.19 -13.34 5.59
N GLU A 262 14.45 -12.05 5.36
CA GLU A 262 14.13 -11.37 4.11
C GLU A 262 15.32 -11.30 3.15
N ARG A 263 16.52 -10.98 3.62
CA ARG A 263 17.68 -10.75 2.74
C ARG A 263 18.18 -12.03 2.07
N LEU A 264 18.29 -13.12 2.81
CA LEU A 264 18.80 -14.40 2.31
C LEU A 264 17.81 -15.11 1.36
N ARG A 265 16.51 -14.73 1.41
CA ARG A 265 15.49 -15.17 0.43
C ARG A 265 15.83 -14.77 -1.02
N TRP A 266 16.56 -13.66 -1.19
CA TRP A 266 16.85 -13.09 -2.51
C TRP A 266 18.21 -13.51 -3.08
N ILE A 267 19.05 -14.16 -2.27
CA ILE A 267 20.33 -14.70 -2.74
C ILE A 267 20.04 -15.86 -3.70
N ARG A 268 21.02 -16.15 -4.56
CA ARG A 268 20.97 -17.24 -5.52
C ARG A 268 22.20 -18.14 -5.30
N PRO A 269 22.02 -19.43 -4.95
CA PRO A 269 20.73 -20.11 -4.67
C PRO A 269 19.99 -19.50 -3.46
N ALA A 270 18.67 -19.66 -3.42
CA ALA A 270 17.88 -19.14 -2.31
C ALA A 270 18.12 -20.01 -1.07
N ILE A 271 18.36 -19.39 0.09
CA ILE A 271 18.56 -20.11 1.35
C ILE A 271 17.19 -20.43 1.95
N ASP A 272 16.97 -21.67 2.36
CA ASP A 272 15.74 -22.11 3.03
C ASP A 272 15.51 -21.37 4.34
N ARG A 273 14.23 -21.19 4.71
CA ARG A 273 13.85 -20.32 5.84
C ARG A 273 14.55 -20.71 7.14
N GLU A 274 14.63 -22.00 7.41
CA GLU A 274 15.24 -22.59 8.60
C GLU A 274 16.73 -22.24 8.73
N ASN A 275 17.42 -22.11 7.59
CA ASN A 275 18.84 -21.78 7.52
C ASN A 275 19.13 -20.27 7.51
N ARG A 276 18.11 -19.41 7.62
CA ARG A 276 18.28 -17.94 7.68
C ARG A 276 18.54 -17.48 9.11
N LEU A 277 19.61 -17.99 9.70
CA LEU A 277 19.93 -17.85 11.12
C LEU A 277 20.26 -16.39 11.50
N CYS A 278 19.98 -16.06 12.76
CA CYS A 278 20.26 -14.76 13.35
C CYS A 278 21.76 -14.51 13.44
N ARG A 279 22.19 -13.33 13.02
CA ARG A 279 23.62 -12.97 13.06
C ARG A 279 24.19 -12.80 14.47
N MET A 280 23.32 -12.66 15.47
CA MET A 280 23.73 -12.45 16.87
C MET A 280 23.86 -13.77 17.62
N CYS A 281 22.91 -14.70 17.47
CA CYS A 281 22.90 -15.96 18.21
C CYS A 281 23.21 -17.20 17.37
N MET A 282 23.14 -17.10 16.04
CA MET A 282 23.39 -18.20 15.08
C MET A 282 22.55 -19.47 15.30
N THR A 283 21.52 -19.43 16.14
CA THR A 283 20.70 -20.61 16.51
C THR A 283 19.29 -20.55 15.96
N HIS A 284 18.67 -19.37 15.95
CA HIS A 284 17.28 -19.17 15.53
C HIS A 284 17.19 -18.37 14.24
N VAL A 285 16.10 -18.52 13.49
CA VAL A 285 15.82 -17.71 12.29
C VAL A 285 15.79 -16.21 12.63
N GLU A 286 16.43 -15.37 11.83
CA GLU A 286 16.50 -13.91 12.06
C GLU A 286 15.19 -13.20 11.69
N THR A 287 14.14 -13.41 12.49
CA THR A 287 12.86 -12.69 12.36
C THR A 287 12.85 -11.42 13.21
N PRO A 288 11.96 -10.45 12.91
CA PRO A 288 11.78 -9.28 13.76
C PRO A 288 11.50 -9.63 15.23
N GLU A 289 10.63 -10.60 15.48
CA GLU A 289 10.26 -11.06 16.82
C GLU A 289 11.46 -11.56 17.61
N HIS A 290 12.24 -12.46 17.00
CA HIS A 290 13.42 -13.01 17.65
C HIS A 290 14.42 -11.90 18.02
N VAL A 291 14.71 -11.02 17.06
CA VAL A 291 15.68 -9.92 17.23
C VAL A 291 15.23 -8.91 18.28
N LEU A 292 13.93 -8.58 18.29
CA LEU A 292 13.37 -7.57 19.18
C LEU A 292 13.12 -8.11 20.60
N PHE A 293 12.66 -9.36 20.75
CA PHE A 293 12.17 -9.81 22.06
C PHE A 293 13.03 -10.88 22.72
N ARG A 294 13.71 -11.75 21.95
CA ARG A 294 14.30 -12.98 22.52
C ARG A 294 15.81 -13.13 22.39
N CYS A 295 16.45 -12.51 21.41
CA CYS A 295 17.83 -12.83 21.09
C CYS A 295 18.80 -12.46 22.22
N VAL A 296 19.33 -13.44 22.95
CA VAL A 296 20.35 -13.21 23.99
C VAL A 296 21.78 -13.15 23.44
N GLY A 297 21.96 -13.45 22.16
CA GLY A 297 23.29 -13.59 21.53
C GLY A 297 23.83 -14.99 21.70
N ASN A 298 25.01 -15.25 21.15
CA ASN A 298 25.67 -16.53 21.37
C ASN A 298 26.36 -16.51 22.73
N GLU A 299 25.76 -17.14 23.74
CA GLU A 299 26.40 -17.31 25.07
C GLU A 299 27.54 -18.34 25.01
N ASN A 300 27.52 -19.23 24.00
CA ASN A 300 28.52 -20.25 23.79
C ASN A 300 29.54 -19.71 22.78
N GLY A 301 30.68 -19.24 23.27
CA GLY A 301 31.81 -18.78 22.46
C GLY A 301 32.48 -19.90 21.67
N ASP A 302 31.74 -20.64 20.84
CA ASP A 302 32.31 -21.63 19.94
C ASP A 302 33.19 -20.91 18.91
N GLU A 303 34.44 -21.35 18.90
CA GLU A 303 35.61 -20.73 18.30
C GLU A 303 35.47 -20.61 16.77
N LEU A 304 34.85 -19.54 16.28
CA LEU A 304 35.09 -19.08 14.92
C LEU A 304 36.28 -18.10 14.90
N PRO A 305 37.16 -18.18 13.88
CA PRO A 305 38.34 -17.34 13.76
C PRO A 305 37.90 -15.96 13.25
N VAL A 306 37.29 -15.17 14.13
CA VAL A 306 36.98 -13.77 13.87
C VAL A 306 38.06 -12.92 14.55
N THR A 307 38.59 -11.93 13.83
CA THR A 307 39.66 -11.06 14.31
C THR A 307 39.30 -10.37 15.63
N ALA A 308 40.30 -10.13 16.50
CA ALA A 308 40.09 -9.62 17.86
C ALA A 308 39.29 -8.30 17.94
N ASP A 309 39.28 -7.51 16.86
CA ASP A 309 38.54 -6.24 16.76
C ASP A 309 37.02 -6.45 16.56
N ASP A 310 36.60 -7.51 15.85
CA ASP A 310 35.18 -7.81 15.57
C ASP A 310 34.46 -8.40 16.79
N ARG A 311 35.16 -9.21 17.61
CA ARG A 311 34.63 -9.72 18.88
C ARG A 311 34.28 -8.57 19.85
N SER A 312 34.97 -7.43 19.73
CA SER A 312 34.67 -6.24 20.53
C SER A 312 33.35 -5.57 20.10
N GLU A 313 33.09 -5.44 18.79
CA GLU A 313 31.87 -4.78 18.31
C GLU A 313 30.62 -5.67 18.48
N GLU A 314 30.75 -6.99 18.31
CA GLU A 314 29.68 -7.96 18.60
C GLU A 314 29.25 -7.89 20.07
N ALA A 315 30.19 -7.99 21.00
CA ALA A 315 29.90 -7.89 22.43
C ALA A 315 29.22 -6.55 22.79
N LYS A 316 29.71 -5.42 22.25
CA LYS A 316 29.11 -4.09 22.43
C LYS A 316 27.69 -4.01 21.88
N VAL A 317 27.42 -4.64 20.73
CA VAL A 317 26.06 -4.68 20.16
C VAL A 317 25.15 -5.51 21.05
N MET A 318 25.62 -6.63 21.60
CA MET A 318 24.84 -7.49 22.47
C MET A 318 24.47 -6.83 23.80
N GLU A 319 25.44 -6.24 24.49
CA GLU A 319 25.23 -5.48 25.74
C GLU A 319 24.20 -4.37 25.50
N LYS A 320 24.40 -3.59 24.44
CA LYS A 320 23.47 -2.51 24.08
C LYS A 320 22.07 -3.02 23.71
N MET A 321 21.96 -4.19 23.09
CA MET A 321 20.67 -4.78 22.75
C MET A 321 19.94 -5.29 24.01
N HIS A 322 20.68 -5.79 25.00
CA HIS A 322 20.14 -6.16 26.31
C HIS A 322 19.57 -4.93 27.03
N ASP A 323 20.36 -3.87 27.17
CA ASP A 323 19.93 -2.61 27.81
C ASP A 323 18.73 -2.00 27.11
N LEU A 324 18.74 -1.99 25.77
CA LEU A 324 17.62 -1.48 24.98
C LEU A 324 16.32 -2.24 25.21
N ARG A 325 16.37 -3.55 25.43
CA ARG A 325 15.19 -4.35 25.75
C ARG A 325 14.70 -4.04 27.16
N ALA A 326 15.60 -3.97 28.14
CA ALA A 326 15.24 -3.63 29.51
C ALA A 326 14.56 -2.25 29.58
N ASP A 327 15.16 -1.24 28.94
CA ASP A 327 14.60 0.11 28.81
C ASP A 327 13.23 0.08 28.13
N PHE A 328 13.10 -0.67 27.04
CA PHE A 328 11.84 -0.75 26.28
C PHE A 328 10.71 -1.33 27.13
N TRP A 329 10.94 -2.42 27.85
CA TRP A 329 9.92 -3.03 28.71
C TRP A 329 9.54 -2.11 29.87
N HIS A 330 10.51 -1.40 30.45
CA HIS A 330 10.24 -0.38 31.46
C HIS A 330 9.39 0.77 30.89
N ASP A 331 9.74 1.30 29.73
CA ASP A 331 8.99 2.37 29.05
C ASP A 331 7.58 1.91 28.66
N LEU A 332 7.44 0.70 28.13
CA LEU A 332 6.18 0.13 27.69
C LEU A 332 5.22 -0.07 28.87
N ALA A 333 5.71 -0.59 30.01
CA ALA A 333 4.90 -0.77 31.21
C ALA A 333 4.31 0.55 31.74
N ARG A 334 5.02 1.68 31.56
CA ARG A 334 4.52 3.00 31.96
C ARG A 334 3.39 3.51 31.07
N VAL A 335 3.45 3.22 29.77
CA VAL A 335 2.49 3.76 28.79
C VAL A 335 1.31 2.80 28.56
N THR A 336 1.53 1.51 28.70
CA THR A 336 0.58 0.46 28.32
C THR A 336 0.74 -0.77 29.21
N PRO A 337 0.36 -0.67 30.50
CA PRO A 337 0.68 -1.69 31.52
C PRO A 337 0.00 -3.05 31.29
N HIS A 338 -0.99 -3.11 30.40
CA HIS A 338 -1.70 -4.34 30.04
C HIS A 338 -1.00 -5.16 28.94
N ILE A 339 0.08 -4.63 28.32
CA ILE A 339 0.89 -5.37 27.36
C ILE A 339 2.12 -5.91 28.09
N THR A 340 2.22 -7.22 28.20
CA THR A 340 3.36 -7.93 28.79
C THR A 340 4.01 -8.84 27.74
N LEU A 341 5.28 -9.20 27.97
CA LEU A 341 5.96 -10.19 27.14
C LEU A 341 5.30 -11.57 27.35
N PRO A 342 4.89 -12.26 26.27
CA PRO A 342 4.38 -13.61 26.38
C PRO A 342 5.42 -14.61 26.88
N VAL A 343 4.95 -15.64 27.59
CA VAL A 343 5.81 -16.76 28.02
C VAL A 343 6.24 -17.62 26.81
N ASP A 344 5.37 -17.77 25.80
CA ASP A 344 5.58 -18.66 24.64
C ASP A 344 6.04 -17.94 23.36
N SER A 345 6.94 -18.57 22.59
CA SER A 345 7.51 -18.02 21.33
C SER A 345 6.52 -17.81 20.21
N HIS A 346 5.45 -18.60 20.18
CA HIS A 346 4.41 -18.48 19.18
C HIS A 346 3.58 -17.20 19.34
N ASP A 347 3.62 -16.58 20.53
CA ASP A 347 2.84 -15.39 20.85
C ASP A 347 3.60 -14.08 20.55
N ASP A 348 4.91 -14.13 20.27
CA ASP A 348 5.68 -12.94 19.93
C ASP A 348 5.19 -12.24 18.66
N THR A 349 4.73 -13.01 17.67
CA THR A 349 4.14 -12.45 16.45
C THR A 349 2.84 -11.72 16.77
N ALA A 350 2.02 -12.24 17.68
CA ALA A 350 0.79 -11.58 18.11
C ALA A 350 1.09 -10.33 18.95
N LEU A 351 2.10 -10.39 19.82
CA LEU A 351 2.63 -9.22 20.53
C LEU A 351 3.09 -8.13 19.56
N LEU A 352 3.89 -8.47 18.54
CA LEU A 352 4.36 -7.48 17.56
C LEU A 352 3.20 -6.87 16.76
N LYS A 353 2.19 -7.69 16.41
CA LYS A 353 0.95 -7.20 15.79
C LYS A 353 0.21 -6.24 16.70
N CYS A 354 0.13 -6.54 18.00
CA CYS A 354 -0.49 -5.69 19.01
C CYS A 354 0.23 -4.34 19.09
N LEU A 355 1.56 -4.36 19.23
CA LEU A 355 2.39 -3.14 19.30
C LEU A 355 2.33 -2.28 18.02
N LEU A 356 2.17 -2.90 16.85
CA LEU A 356 1.96 -2.17 15.58
C LEU A 356 0.61 -1.47 15.50
N ALA A 357 -0.40 -1.98 16.20
CA ALA A 357 -1.76 -1.47 16.21
C ALA A 357 -2.03 -0.51 17.38
N ASP A 358 -1.36 -0.70 18.50
CA ASP A 358 -1.59 0.02 19.74
C ASP A 358 -1.11 1.48 19.65
N ARG A 359 -2.03 2.42 19.87
CA ARG A 359 -1.75 3.85 19.70
C ARG A 359 -0.96 4.46 20.86
N PRO A 360 -1.25 4.16 22.14
CA PRO A 360 -0.45 4.63 23.27
C PRO A 360 1.03 4.26 23.16
N SER A 361 1.36 3.00 22.88
CA SER A 361 2.74 2.53 22.85
C SER A 361 3.51 2.88 21.56
N ILE A 362 2.84 3.37 20.50
CA ILE A 362 3.43 3.36 19.16
C ILE A 362 4.75 4.14 19.03
N GLU A 363 4.87 5.27 19.72
CA GLU A 363 6.10 6.10 19.66
C GLU A 363 7.26 5.41 20.40
N VAL A 364 6.99 4.78 21.55
CA VAL A 364 7.97 4.00 22.31
C VAL A 364 8.43 2.79 21.50
N THR A 365 7.47 2.02 20.96
CA THR A 365 7.73 0.86 20.10
C THR A 365 8.54 1.26 18.87
N ALA A 366 8.19 2.36 18.19
CA ALA A 366 8.88 2.78 16.98
C ALA A 366 10.32 3.25 17.26
N LYS A 367 10.54 3.97 18.37
CA LYS A 367 11.88 4.37 18.83
C LYS A 367 12.73 3.13 19.13
N TYR A 368 12.17 2.17 19.85
CA TYR A 368 12.84 0.91 20.18
C TYR A 368 13.23 0.12 18.92
N CYS A 369 12.26 -0.14 18.03
CA CYS A 369 12.49 -0.86 16.78
C CYS A 369 13.60 -0.22 15.94
N TYR A 370 13.61 1.12 15.83
CA TYR A 370 14.68 1.81 15.12
C TYR A 370 16.06 1.63 15.77
N ARG A 371 16.17 1.77 17.10
CA ARG A 371 17.45 1.60 17.81
C ARG A 371 17.95 0.15 17.70
N ALA A 372 17.05 -0.82 17.88
CA ALA A 372 17.35 -2.24 17.76
C ALA A 372 17.87 -2.59 16.36
N LEU A 373 17.11 -2.28 15.30
CA LEU A 373 17.53 -2.53 13.93
C LEU A 373 18.83 -1.81 13.57
N LYS A 374 19.01 -0.56 14.04
CA LYS A 374 20.26 0.19 13.81
C LYS A 374 21.48 -0.52 14.39
N ASN A 375 21.37 -1.14 15.57
CA ASN A 375 22.49 -1.87 16.16
C ASN A 375 22.72 -3.20 15.45
N VAL A 376 21.67 -3.97 15.19
CA VAL A 376 21.77 -5.29 14.52
C VAL A 376 22.39 -5.16 13.14
N TYR A 377 22.07 -4.09 12.40
CA TYR A 377 22.64 -3.86 11.07
C TYR A 377 24.12 -3.49 11.04
N LYS A 378 24.75 -3.26 12.20
CA LYS A 378 26.21 -3.13 12.27
C LYS A 378 26.91 -4.47 12.10
N LEU A 379 26.27 -5.56 12.50
CA LEU A 379 26.84 -6.88 12.43
C LEU A 379 26.69 -7.45 11.01
N PRO A 380 27.71 -8.16 10.50
CA PRO A 380 27.62 -8.85 9.23
C PRO A 380 26.49 -9.89 9.28
N MET A 381 25.86 -10.15 8.14
CA MET A 381 24.83 -11.18 8.07
C MET A 381 25.48 -12.55 8.14
N TYR A 382 25.00 -13.41 9.03
CA TYR A 382 25.41 -14.81 9.04
C TYR A 382 25.02 -15.49 7.72
N ARG A 383 25.96 -16.22 7.14
CA ARG A 383 25.75 -17.04 5.94
C ARG A 383 26.21 -18.45 6.28
N PRO A 384 25.30 -19.44 6.31
CA PRO A 384 25.71 -20.83 6.34
C PRO A 384 26.59 -21.09 5.12
N LEU A 385 27.77 -21.69 5.33
CA LEU A 385 28.68 -22.10 4.26
C LEU A 385 28.09 -23.26 3.45
#